data_AF-A0A939UHD7-F1
#
_entry.id   AF-A0A939UHD7-F1
#
_cell.length_a   1.000
_cell.length_b   1.000
_cell.length_c   1.000
_cell.angle_alpha   90.00
_cell.angle_beta   90.00
_cell.angle_gamma   90.00
#
_symmetry.space_group_name_H-M   'P 1'
#
loop_
_entity.id
_entity.type
_entity.pdbx_description
1 polymer ?
#
loop_
_entity_poly.entity_id
_entity_poly.type
_entity_poly.pdbx_seq_one_letter_code
_entity_poly.pdbx_strand_id
1 'polypeptide(L)' 'MYGSKGEIKHLTFEDTVYGPEFEPLCEAILKLGLEPYIICESDGTQAEDTVTMKNIYLSRI' A
#
# COMPACT_ATOMS: atom_id res chain seq x y z
N MET A 1 -0.64 0.01 -14.98
CA MET A 1 0.12 0.25 -16.24
C MET A 1 1.01 1.46 -16.03
N TYR A 2 2.29 1.41 -16.40
CA TYR A 2 3.23 2.54 -16.26
C TYR A 2 3.53 3.19 -17.62
N GLY A 3 3.44 4.51 -17.69
CA GLY A 3 3.79 5.29 -18.87
C GLY A 3 4.96 6.22 -18.61
N SER A 4 5.30 7.02 -19.63
CA SER A 4 6.34 8.06 -19.53
C SER A 4 6.04 9.16 -18.49
N LYS A 5 4.78 9.26 -18.03
CA LYS A 5 4.34 10.20 -16.99
C LYS A 5 4.09 9.55 -15.62
N GLY A 6 4.49 8.29 -15.43
CA GLY A 6 4.26 7.53 -14.20
C GLY A 6 3.08 6.57 -14.31
N GLU A 7 2.47 6.28 -13.16
CA GLU A 7 1.33 5.37 -13.06
C GLU A 7 0.14 5.88 -13.88
N ILE A 8 -0.33 5.06 -14.81
CA ILE A 8 -1.49 5.36 -15.66
C ILE A 8 -2.78 4.84 -15.02
N LYS A 9 -2.68 3.77 -14.22
CA LYS A 9 -3.82 3.07 -13.62
C LYS A 9 -3.39 2.45 -12.29
N HIS A 10 -4.24 2.65 -11.28
CA HIS A 10 -4.21 1.93 -10.01
C HIS A 10 -4.28 0.41 -10.22
N LEU A 11 -3.61 -0.29 -9.33
CA LEU A 11 -3.52 -1.74 -9.26
C LEU A 11 -4.18 -2.22 -7.96
N THR A 12 -4.23 -3.52 -7.75
CA THR A 12 -4.66 -4.13 -6.48
C THR A 12 -3.49 -4.85 -5.82
N PHE A 13 -3.66 -5.32 -4.59
CA PHE A 13 -2.64 -6.12 -3.92
C PHE A 13 -2.46 -7.53 -4.54
N GLU A 14 -3.35 -7.95 -5.44
CA GLU A 14 -3.17 -9.21 -6.18
C GLU A 14 -2.23 -9.05 -7.39
N ASP A 15 -1.98 -7.82 -7.84
CA ASP A 15 -1.07 -7.53 -8.94
C ASP A 15 0.40 -7.70 -8.49
N THR A 16 1.13 -8.62 -9.13
CA THR A 16 2.53 -8.95 -8.78
C THR A 16 3.57 -8.41 -9.76
N VAL A 17 3.13 -7.59 -10.74
CA VAL A 17 3.98 -7.15 -11.86
C VAL A 17 4.68 -5.81 -11.57
N TYR A 18 4.04 -4.94 -10.79
CA TYR A 18 4.53 -3.60 -10.47
C TYR A 18 4.36 -3.35 -8.95
N GLY A 19 5.28 -2.59 -8.36
CA GLY A 19 5.29 -2.29 -6.91
C GLY A 19 5.51 -0.81 -6.62
N PRO A 20 5.76 -0.40 -5.36
CA PRO A 20 6.22 -1.23 -4.23
C PRO A 20 5.12 -1.86 -3.38
N GLU A 21 5.49 -2.92 -2.63
CA GLU A 21 4.66 -3.50 -1.56
C GLU A 21 4.47 -2.51 -0.40
N PHE A 22 3.44 -2.73 0.43
CA PHE A 22 3.13 -1.85 1.55
C PHE A 22 4.04 -2.06 2.77
N GLU A 23 4.52 -3.27 3.00
CA GLU A 23 5.29 -3.67 4.19
C GLU A 23 6.51 -2.77 4.46
N PRO A 24 7.36 -2.43 3.48
CA PRO A 24 8.51 -1.57 3.73
C PRO A 24 8.13 -0.16 4.18
N LEU A 25 7.01 0.38 3.66
CA LEU A 25 6.48 1.67 4.11
C LEU A 25 5.98 1.58 5.55
N CYS A 26 5.25 0.51 5.89
CA CYS A 26 4.77 0.25 7.24
C CYS A 26 5.91 0.20 8.26
N GLU A 27 6.99 -0.52 7.96
CA GLU A 27 8.18 -0.60 8.81
C GLU A 27 8.84 0.76 9.01
N ALA A 28 8.94 1.57 7.94
CA ALA A 28 9.48 2.91 8.02
C ALA A 28 8.63 3.84 8.90
N ILE A 29 7.31 3.78 8.78
CA ILE A 29 6.36 4.54 9.61
C ILE A 29 6.59 4.25 11.10
N LEU A 30 6.65 2.96 11.46
CA LEU A 30 6.87 2.54 12.85
C LEU A 30 8.25 2.96 13.37
N LYS A 31 9.30 2.69 12.59
CA LYS A 31 10.69 3.01 12.98
C LYS A 31 10.92 4.51 13.20
N LEU A 32 10.25 5.35 12.40
CA LEU A 32 10.35 6.80 12.47
C LEU A 32 9.33 7.43 13.44
N GLY A 33 8.43 6.64 14.02
CA GLY A 33 7.38 7.13 14.93
C GLY A 33 6.40 8.07 14.24
N LEU A 34 6.07 7.82 12.97
CA LEU A 34 5.15 8.65 12.19
C LEU A 34 3.70 8.25 12.47
N GLU A 35 2.81 9.23 12.44
CA GLU A 35 1.35 9.03 12.58
C GLU A 35 0.62 9.55 11.32
N PRO A 36 0.87 9.00 10.13
CA PRO A 36 0.25 9.48 8.90
C PRO A 36 -1.21 9.01 8.77
N TYR A 37 -1.97 9.75 7.97
CA TYR A 37 -3.20 9.22 7.40
C TYR A 37 -2.87 8.49 6.09
N ILE A 38 -3.23 7.21 5.99
CA ILE A 38 -2.97 6.37 4.82
C ILE A 38 -4.30 6.08 4.12
N ILE A 39 -4.35 6.32 2.81
CA ILE A 39 -5.50 6.05 1.96
C ILE A 39 -5.11 4.95 0.98
N CYS A 40 -5.96 3.94 0.85
CA CYS A 40 -5.82 2.90 -0.16
C CYS A 40 -6.59 3.31 -1.43
N GLU A 41 -5.88 3.47 -2.55
CA GLU A 41 -6.44 3.84 -3.85
C GLU A 41 -6.50 2.65 -4.83
N SER A 42 -6.45 1.41 -4.33
CA SER A 42 -6.50 0.21 -5.16
C SER A 42 -7.70 0.19 -6.11
N ASP A 43 -7.56 -0.40 -7.29
CA ASP A 43 -8.61 -0.39 -8.31
C ASP A 43 -9.75 -1.37 -7.98
N GLY A 44 -10.76 -0.89 -7.25
CA GLY A 44 -12.00 -1.62 -6.96
C GLY A 44 -11.92 -2.60 -5.79
N THR A 45 -10.75 -2.73 -5.15
CA THR A 45 -10.50 -3.57 -3.97
C THR A 45 -10.06 -2.75 -2.76
N GLN A 46 -10.38 -1.45 -2.71
CA GLN A 46 -9.89 -0.53 -1.68
C GLN A 46 -10.20 -1.03 -0.26
N ALA A 47 -11.39 -1.61 -0.04
CA ALA A 47 -11.82 -2.07 1.27
C ALA A 47 -11.01 -3.29 1.74
N GLU A 48 -10.85 -4.28 0.86
CA GLU A 48 -10.12 -5.51 1.09
C GLU A 48 -8.62 -5.23 1.30
N ASP A 49 -8.02 -4.42 0.42
CA ASP A 49 -6.60 -4.07 0.47
C ASP A 49 -6.30 -3.22 1.71
N THR A 50 -7.21 -2.32 2.12
CA THR A 50 -7.08 -1.58 3.38
C THR A 50 -7.04 -2.51 4.60
N VAL A 51 -7.84 -3.58 4.60
CA VAL A 51 -7.80 -4.57 5.69
C VAL A 51 -6.45 -5.27 5.72
N THR A 52 -5.90 -5.64 4.56
CA THR A 52 -4.54 -6.21 4.45
C THR A 52 -3.49 -5.24 5.00
N MET A 53 -3.51 -3.98 4.60
CA MET A 53 -2.61 -2.93 5.12
C MET A 53 -2.71 -2.81 6.65
N LYS A 54 -3.93 -2.80 7.19
CA LYS A 54 -4.16 -2.72 8.64
C LYS A 54 -3.62 -3.96 9.38
N ASN A 55 -3.84 -5.15 8.83
CA ASN A 55 -3.33 -6.39 9.43
C ASN A 55 -1.80 -6.44 9.42
N ILE A 56 -1.17 -5.99 8.33
CA ILE A 56 0.29 -5.81 8.25
C ILE A 56 0.74 -4.88 9.37
N TYR A 57 0.17 -3.69 9.49
CA TYR A 57 0.53 -2.74 10.55
C TYR A 57 0.38 -3.34 11.95
N LEU A 58 -0.74 -3.98 12.25
CA LEU A 58 -1.01 -4.60 13.56
C LEU A 58 -0.08 -5.79 13.87
N SER A 59 0.50 -6.44 12.85
CA SER A 59 1.47 -7.51 13.05
C SER A 59 2.90 -7.01 13.36
N ARG A 60 3.14 -5.71 13.21
CA ARG A 60 4.46 -5.06 13.32
C ARG A 60 4.58 -4.11 14.52
N ILE A 61 3.47 -3.81 15.20
CA ILE A 61 3.44 -3.16 16.52
C ILE A 61 3.70 -4.17 17.64
#